data_AF-A0AAW3AJD8-F1
#
_entry.id   AF-A0AAW3AJD8-F1
#
_cell.length_a   1.000
_cell.length_b   1.000
_cell.length_c   1.000
_cell.angle_alpha   90.00
_cell.angle_beta   90.00
_cell.angle_gamma   90.00
#
_symmetry.space_group_name_H-M   'P 1'
#
loop_
_entity.id
_entity.type
_entity.pdbx_description
1 polymer ?
#
loop_
_entity_poly.entity_id
_entity_poly.type
_entity_poly.pdbx_seq_one_letter_code
_entity_poly.pdbx_strand_id
1 'polypeptide(L)'
;MKSFFSKIKSKLKTKRKPLAPCDCSDFIEAAPADPSLTHLRSVVVARHFHGAPPPASDVEKARRDFVVRSTMFDLRYRCGAGGRCTCAGAPACRFPQCFAMRPVTKGAEVLAERQVYEVEDAPTPEIRALVALASEEKLDEVVKGIQRTVDAQLKDAARGRGLEARFIIDGSDGHEFTPATPKTGTDSVHAGANPLREDEDLREEITSLYLWRAALLVNLRRDEQAVSSLLNLAFAVEQKDRTRLYGAAAAWAVLNDMEVIYYRSLIKTCKPFDQAAHFATERPLLLTRVFEATRGDDYHTDYCTHVVFSKEVTATVTRAQTAQMHGDFTEDPMRSLCLPLTMPYYRFRVGDEFWKRFYALLCMPPVPPPTPEEAKAQTIDPAAELGLTPNYILDAVGRSMMLHHLVTFADVRDKEIDTGAVADRVKAMKLLDLQPHLSDYAPVLTISEMRVAVARMKELLVVVRSFEAAGPEKLAGAAAARRVQGGGGAANPRAAPPPA
;
A
#
# COMPACT_ATOMS: atom_id res chain seq x y z
N MET A 1 -33.90 32.60 7.89
CA MET A 1 -32.93 31.78 7.15
C MET A 1 -32.31 30.76 8.10
N LYS A 2 -32.55 29.46 7.88
CA LYS A 2 -32.06 28.38 8.76
C LYS A 2 -30.86 27.67 8.09
N SER A 3 -29.77 27.53 8.83
CA SER A 3 -28.45 27.04 8.38
C SER A 3 -28.47 25.58 7.86
N PHE A 4 -27.75 25.36 6.75
CA PHE A 4 -27.50 24.08 6.06
C PHE A 4 -27.01 22.96 7.00
N PHE A 5 -26.33 23.31 8.10
CA PHE A 5 -25.77 22.35 9.07
C PHE A 5 -26.80 21.72 10.02
N SER A 6 -28.03 22.25 10.08
CA SER A 6 -29.09 21.74 10.98
C SER A 6 -29.72 20.42 10.52
N LYS A 7 -29.62 20.06 9.23
CA LYS A 7 -30.19 18.82 8.69
C LYS A 7 -29.30 17.58 8.88
N ILE A 8 -28.04 17.75 9.28
CA ILE A 8 -27.10 16.63 9.53
C ILE A 8 -27.25 16.05 10.95
N LYS A 9 -27.97 16.72 11.86
CA LYS A 9 -28.11 16.28 13.26
C LYS A 9 -29.31 15.36 13.55
N SER A 10 -30.13 14.96 12.56
CA SER A 10 -31.31 14.13 12.83
C SER A 10 -31.05 12.65 12.51
N LYS A 11 -31.09 11.83 13.58
CA LYS A 11 -31.08 10.36 13.61
C LYS A 11 -29.74 9.66 13.39
N LEU A 12 -28.80 9.91 14.32
CA LEU A 12 -27.90 8.86 14.80
C LEU A 12 -28.73 7.75 15.47
N LYS A 13 -29.42 6.93 14.67
CA LYS A 13 -29.55 5.52 15.04
C LYS A 13 -28.17 4.96 14.78
N THR A 14 -27.44 4.64 15.84
CA THR A 14 -26.23 3.81 15.78
C THR A 14 -26.62 2.51 15.06
N LYS A 15 -26.48 2.48 13.73
CA LYS A 15 -26.49 1.23 12.98
C LYS A 15 -25.40 0.39 13.63
N ARG A 16 -25.79 -0.74 14.22
CA ARG A 16 -24.87 -1.72 14.79
C ARG A 16 -23.77 -1.95 13.76
N LYS A 17 -22.50 -1.75 14.12
CA LYS A 17 -21.38 -1.98 13.21
C LYS A 17 -21.50 -3.41 12.67
N PRO A 18 -21.50 -3.64 11.35
CA PRO A 18 -21.51 -5.01 10.82
C PRO A 18 -20.25 -5.72 11.33
N LEU A 19 -20.44 -6.81 12.09
CA LEU A 19 -19.35 -7.64 12.62
C LEU A 19 -18.76 -8.48 11.47
N ALA A 20 -17.44 -8.67 11.47
CA ALA A 20 -16.80 -9.59 10.55
C ALA A 20 -17.16 -11.04 10.91
N PRO A 21 -17.18 -11.99 9.95
CA PRO A 21 -17.41 -13.41 10.24
C PRO A 21 -16.38 -14.03 11.19
N CYS A 22 -15.16 -13.49 11.22
CA CYS A 22 -14.09 -13.84 12.14
C CYS A 22 -13.32 -12.56 12.50
N ASP A 23 -12.90 -12.38 13.75
CA ASP A 23 -12.13 -11.19 14.17
C ASP A 23 -11.19 -11.43 15.38
N CYS A 24 -10.55 -10.35 15.87
CA CYS A 24 -9.64 -10.39 17.03
C CYS A 24 -10.27 -11.01 18.27
N SER A 25 -11.58 -10.85 18.48
CA SER A 25 -12.29 -11.29 19.68
C SER A 25 -12.42 -12.79 19.80
N ASP A 26 -12.39 -13.52 18.68
CA ASP A 26 -12.34 -14.99 18.67
C ASP A 26 -11.09 -15.54 19.39
N PHE A 27 -10.06 -14.70 19.61
CA PHE A 27 -8.77 -15.10 20.17
C PHE A 27 -8.40 -14.34 21.46
N ILE A 28 -9.30 -13.49 21.99
CA ILE A 28 -9.07 -12.64 23.16
C ILE A 28 -8.98 -13.44 24.47
N GLU A 29 -9.87 -14.42 24.67
CA GLU A 29 -9.92 -15.19 25.92
C GLU A 29 -9.11 -16.50 25.87
N ALA A 30 -8.70 -16.95 24.68
CA ALA A 30 -8.29 -18.34 24.46
C ALA A 30 -6.78 -18.63 24.55
N ALA A 31 -5.89 -17.63 24.64
CA ALA A 31 -4.47 -17.93 24.76
C ALA A 31 -3.65 -16.78 25.40
N PRO A 32 -2.77 -17.06 26.38
CA PRO A 32 -1.70 -16.14 26.78
C PRO A 32 -0.52 -16.13 25.79
N ALA A 33 -0.39 -17.13 24.90
CA ALA A 33 0.64 -17.24 23.86
C ALA A 33 0.06 -17.17 22.44
N ASP A 34 0.82 -16.68 21.44
CA ASP A 34 0.34 -16.58 20.05
C ASP A 34 -0.29 -17.89 19.55
N PRO A 35 -1.51 -17.85 18.96
CA PRO A 35 -2.14 -19.05 18.42
C PRO A 35 -1.26 -19.65 17.32
N SER A 36 -1.11 -20.97 17.31
CA SER A 36 -0.40 -21.65 16.22
C SER A 36 -1.12 -21.40 14.89
N LEU A 37 -0.37 -21.39 13.79
CA LEU A 37 -0.94 -21.19 12.44
C LEU A 37 -2.02 -22.22 12.12
N THR A 38 -1.82 -23.47 12.55
CA THR A 38 -2.80 -24.56 12.41
C THR A 38 -4.09 -24.25 13.16
N HIS A 39 -4.00 -23.76 14.40
CA HIS A 39 -5.17 -23.38 15.17
C HIS A 39 -5.89 -22.18 14.54
N LEU A 40 -5.16 -21.14 14.14
CA LEU A 40 -5.71 -19.97 13.44
C LEU A 40 -6.47 -20.38 12.18
N ARG A 41 -5.87 -21.24 11.34
CA ARG A 41 -6.49 -21.74 10.10
C ARG A 41 -7.78 -22.49 10.38
N SER A 42 -7.78 -23.36 11.41
CA SER A 42 -8.96 -24.14 11.79
C SER A 42 -10.13 -23.23 12.19
N VAL A 43 -9.88 -22.18 12.97
CA VAL A 43 -10.90 -21.22 13.40
C VAL A 43 -11.43 -20.42 12.20
N VAL A 44 -10.55 -19.93 11.33
CA VAL A 44 -10.94 -19.18 10.12
C VAL A 44 -11.81 -20.04 9.19
N VAL A 45 -11.40 -21.27 8.92
CA VAL A 45 -12.17 -22.21 8.08
C VAL A 45 -13.54 -22.46 8.69
N ALA A 46 -13.60 -22.74 10.00
CA ALA A 46 -14.86 -22.95 10.69
C ALA A 46 -15.76 -21.70 10.61
N ARG A 47 -15.24 -20.51 10.89
CA ARG A 47 -16.04 -19.28 10.87
C ARG A 47 -16.60 -18.92 9.49
N HIS A 48 -15.81 -19.12 8.43
CA HIS A 48 -16.23 -18.75 7.08
C HIS A 48 -17.04 -19.84 6.38
N PHE A 49 -16.79 -21.11 6.68
CA PHE A 49 -17.27 -22.23 5.86
C PHE A 49 -17.87 -23.40 6.67
N HIS A 50 -18.14 -23.23 7.97
CA HIS A 50 -18.81 -24.28 8.74
C HIS A 50 -20.18 -24.63 8.13
N GLY A 51 -20.39 -25.91 7.85
CA GLY A 51 -21.61 -26.41 7.19
C GLY A 51 -21.71 -26.09 5.70
N ALA A 52 -20.71 -25.47 5.09
CA ALA A 52 -20.68 -25.27 3.64
C ALA A 52 -20.38 -26.60 2.92
N PRO A 53 -21.06 -26.90 1.79
CA PRO A 53 -20.72 -28.07 0.98
C PRO A 53 -19.29 -27.95 0.43
N PRO A 54 -18.65 -29.06 0.00
CA PRO A 54 -17.40 -29.01 -0.73
C PRO A 54 -17.49 -28.02 -1.91
N PRO A 55 -16.39 -27.33 -2.27
CA PRO A 55 -16.41 -26.38 -3.39
C PRO A 55 -16.86 -27.10 -4.67
N ALA A 56 -17.80 -26.50 -5.39
CA ALA A 56 -18.42 -27.09 -6.58
C ALA A 56 -17.53 -26.97 -7.84
N SER A 57 -16.43 -26.22 -7.76
CA SER A 57 -15.46 -26.00 -8.84
C SER A 57 -14.10 -25.58 -8.31
N ASP A 58 -13.06 -25.67 -9.14
CA ASP A 58 -11.71 -25.19 -8.81
C ASP A 58 -11.68 -23.67 -8.58
N VAL A 59 -12.51 -22.91 -9.30
CA VAL A 59 -12.67 -21.45 -9.09
C VAL A 59 -13.23 -21.16 -7.69
N GLU A 60 -14.22 -21.94 -7.25
CA GLU A 60 -14.76 -21.79 -5.90
C GLU A 60 -13.74 -22.20 -4.84
N LYS A 61 -12.97 -23.28 -5.09
CA LYS A 61 -11.89 -23.72 -4.20
C LYS A 61 -10.85 -22.61 -4.03
N ALA A 62 -10.33 -22.06 -5.13
CA ALA A 62 -9.38 -20.96 -5.12
C ALA A 62 -9.92 -19.72 -4.38
N ARG A 63 -11.20 -19.38 -4.58
CA ARG A 63 -11.84 -18.28 -3.85
C ARG A 63 -11.91 -18.54 -2.34
N ARG A 64 -12.27 -19.76 -1.92
CA ARG A 64 -12.34 -20.12 -0.49
C ARG A 64 -10.95 -20.11 0.15
N ASP A 65 -9.94 -20.61 -0.56
CA ASP A 65 -8.54 -20.57 -0.13
C ASP A 65 -8.04 -19.13 0.01
N PHE A 66 -8.34 -18.25 -0.95
CA PHE A 66 -8.04 -16.82 -0.86
C PHE A 66 -8.65 -16.17 0.39
N VAL A 67 -9.94 -16.44 0.67
CA VAL A 67 -10.62 -15.91 1.87
C VAL A 67 -9.93 -16.38 3.15
N VAL A 68 -9.58 -17.67 3.25
CA VAL A 68 -8.89 -18.21 4.41
C VAL A 68 -7.52 -17.56 4.58
N ARG A 69 -6.71 -17.54 3.51
CA ARG A 69 -5.35 -16.97 3.56
C ARG A 69 -5.36 -15.48 3.89
N SER A 70 -6.26 -14.71 3.29
CA SER A 70 -6.42 -13.28 3.56
C SER A 70 -6.85 -13.02 5.02
N THR A 71 -7.80 -13.80 5.53
CA THR A 71 -8.28 -13.67 6.92
C THR A 71 -7.20 -14.09 7.92
N MET A 72 -6.46 -15.17 7.64
CA MET A 72 -5.30 -15.59 8.45
C MET A 72 -4.22 -14.53 8.47
N PHE A 73 -3.88 -13.96 7.30
CA PHE A 73 -2.91 -12.88 7.19
C PHE A 73 -3.35 -11.68 8.04
N ASP A 74 -4.60 -11.26 7.90
CA ASP A 74 -5.14 -10.14 8.68
C ASP A 74 -5.11 -10.43 10.17
N LEU A 75 -5.44 -11.64 10.62
CA LEU A 75 -5.40 -11.99 12.06
C LEU A 75 -3.98 -12.15 12.61
N ARG A 76 -3.02 -12.57 11.77
CA ARG A 76 -1.62 -12.77 12.17
C ARG A 76 -0.83 -11.46 12.19
N TYR A 77 -1.09 -10.58 11.23
CA TYR A 77 -0.25 -9.41 10.96
C TYR A 77 -0.98 -8.07 11.08
N ARG A 78 -2.32 -8.07 11.23
CA ARG A 78 -3.17 -6.89 11.41
C ARG A 78 -4.15 -7.09 12.58
N CYS A 79 -4.88 -6.04 12.94
CA CYS A 79 -5.93 -6.15 13.94
C CYS A 79 -7.30 -6.09 13.24
N GLY A 80 -8.06 -7.19 13.33
CA GLY A 80 -9.37 -7.34 12.71
C GLY A 80 -9.33 -7.95 11.30
N ALA A 81 -10.11 -9.01 11.05
CA ALA A 81 -10.11 -9.67 9.75
C ALA A 81 -10.95 -8.90 8.71
N GLY A 82 -10.44 -8.81 7.48
CA GLY A 82 -10.99 -7.95 6.43
C GLY A 82 -10.88 -6.46 6.77
N GLY A 83 -9.89 -6.06 7.58
CA GLY A 83 -9.70 -4.68 8.03
C GLY A 83 -10.72 -4.16 9.05
N ARG A 84 -11.45 -5.04 9.74
CA ARG A 84 -12.52 -4.65 10.69
C ARG A 84 -12.13 -4.98 12.12
N CYS A 85 -11.60 -4.00 12.86
CA CYS A 85 -11.45 -4.13 14.30
C CYS A 85 -12.80 -3.93 15.01
N THR A 86 -13.25 -4.93 15.76
CA THR A 86 -14.45 -4.87 16.62
C THR A 86 -14.10 -4.62 18.09
N CYS A 87 -12.84 -4.85 18.46
CA CYS A 87 -12.30 -4.78 19.82
C CYS A 87 -11.84 -3.37 20.26
N ALA A 88 -12.12 -2.32 19.49
CA ALA A 88 -11.72 -0.94 19.79
C ALA A 88 -12.23 -0.48 21.18
N GLY A 89 -11.32 -0.49 22.17
CA GLY A 89 -11.58 -0.06 23.54
C GLY A 89 -11.94 -1.16 24.55
N ALA A 90 -11.90 -2.45 24.18
CA ALA A 90 -12.12 -3.54 25.15
C ALA A 90 -10.85 -3.78 26.01
N PRO A 91 -10.94 -3.81 27.35
CA PRO A 91 -9.80 -4.06 28.25
C PRO A 91 -9.11 -5.42 28.01
N ALA A 92 -9.85 -6.40 27.49
CA ALA A 92 -9.38 -7.73 27.16
C ALA A 92 -8.81 -7.84 25.73
N CYS A 93 -8.82 -6.76 24.94
CA CYS A 93 -8.22 -6.81 23.61
C CYS A 93 -6.74 -7.17 23.72
N ARG A 94 -6.35 -8.29 23.12
CA ARG A 94 -4.96 -8.75 23.02
C ARG A 94 -4.01 -7.71 22.41
N PHE A 95 -4.58 -6.75 21.68
CA PHE A 95 -3.93 -5.54 21.20
C PHE A 95 -4.59 -4.33 21.87
N PRO A 96 -4.11 -3.89 23.05
CA PRO A 96 -4.86 -3.05 24.00
C PRO A 96 -5.28 -1.67 23.46
N GLN A 97 -4.90 -1.32 22.23
CA GLN A 97 -5.17 -0.05 21.55
C GLN A 97 -5.33 -0.30 20.04
N CYS A 98 -6.56 -0.60 19.61
CA CYS A 98 -6.92 -1.15 18.30
C CYS A 98 -6.74 -0.19 17.10
N PHE A 99 -5.51 0.21 16.81
CA PHE A 99 -5.14 0.85 15.56
C PHE A 99 -4.60 -0.16 14.56
N ALA A 100 -5.06 -0.04 13.32
CA ALA A 100 -4.81 -0.95 12.22
C ALA A 100 -3.30 -1.15 12.02
N MET A 101 -2.77 -2.31 12.44
CA MET A 101 -1.34 -2.58 12.35
C MET A 101 -0.77 -2.54 10.92
N ARG A 102 -1.60 -2.50 9.87
CA ARG A 102 -1.23 -2.03 8.52
C ARG A 102 -2.38 -1.21 7.95
N PRO A 103 -2.11 -0.14 7.18
CA PRO A 103 -3.09 0.42 6.26
C PRO A 103 -3.73 -0.70 5.43
N VAL A 104 -5.04 -0.66 5.25
CA VAL A 104 -5.82 -1.71 4.54
C VAL A 104 -5.23 -2.01 3.16
N THR A 105 -4.79 -0.96 2.46
CA THR A 105 -4.15 -1.04 1.15
C THR A 105 -2.86 -1.86 1.18
N LYS A 106 -1.96 -1.60 2.14
CA LYS A 106 -0.70 -2.36 2.27
C LYS A 106 -0.94 -3.85 2.52
N GLY A 107 -1.97 -4.22 3.29
CA GLY A 107 -2.28 -5.63 3.57
C GLY A 107 -2.72 -6.40 2.33
N ALA A 108 -3.68 -5.86 1.57
CA ALA A 108 -4.19 -6.48 0.36
C ALA A 108 -3.12 -6.55 -0.75
N GLU A 109 -2.37 -5.46 -0.94
CA GLU A 109 -1.32 -5.41 -1.96
C GLU A 109 -0.18 -6.39 -1.67
N VAL A 110 0.27 -6.47 -0.42
CA VAL A 110 1.35 -7.39 -0.03
C VAL A 110 0.95 -8.86 -0.24
N LEU A 111 -0.31 -9.20 -0.02
CA LEU A 111 -0.83 -10.54 -0.30
C LEU A 111 -0.93 -10.80 -1.81
N ALA A 112 -1.45 -9.84 -2.58
CA ALA A 112 -1.58 -9.96 -4.03
C ALA A 112 -0.21 -10.13 -4.71
N GLU A 113 0.75 -9.25 -4.40
CA GLU A 113 2.12 -9.30 -4.94
C GLU A 113 2.84 -10.60 -4.57
N ARG A 114 2.60 -11.12 -3.36
CA ARG A 114 3.13 -12.43 -2.95
C ARG A 114 2.54 -13.57 -3.78
N GLN A 115 1.23 -13.54 -4.03
CA GLN A 115 0.52 -14.62 -4.73
C GLN A 115 0.91 -14.76 -6.20
N VAL A 116 1.38 -13.69 -6.84
CA VAL A 116 1.89 -13.73 -8.23
C VAL A 116 3.00 -14.77 -8.42
N TYR A 117 3.79 -15.04 -7.38
CA TYR A 117 4.94 -15.94 -7.45
C TYR A 117 4.66 -17.35 -6.88
N GLU A 118 3.52 -17.54 -6.20
CA GLU A 118 3.17 -18.81 -5.54
C GLU A 118 2.37 -19.73 -6.49
N VAL A 119 2.93 -20.00 -7.66
CA VAL A 119 2.29 -20.81 -8.69
C VAL A 119 2.62 -22.31 -8.53
N GLU A 120 1.63 -23.18 -8.75
CA GLU A 120 1.79 -24.65 -8.61
C GLU A 120 2.74 -25.24 -9.66
N ASP A 121 2.85 -24.60 -10.83
CA ASP A 121 3.69 -24.98 -11.97
C ASP A 121 5.06 -24.28 -11.98
N ALA A 122 5.56 -23.86 -10.81
CA ALA A 122 6.89 -23.26 -10.68
C ALA A 122 7.98 -24.11 -11.38
N PRO A 123 8.99 -23.48 -12.00
CA PRO A 123 9.83 -24.11 -13.02
C PRO A 123 10.69 -25.26 -12.48
N THR A 124 11.25 -25.11 -11.28
CA THR A 124 12.17 -26.09 -10.69
C THR A 124 11.56 -26.82 -9.48
N PRO A 125 11.95 -28.08 -9.20
CA PRO A 125 11.54 -28.78 -7.97
C PRO A 125 11.84 -28.00 -6.70
N GLU A 126 12.98 -27.29 -6.67
CA GLU A 126 13.41 -26.46 -5.55
C GLU A 126 12.44 -25.31 -5.31
N ILE A 127 12.05 -24.58 -6.36
CA ILE A 127 11.09 -23.48 -6.25
C ILE A 127 9.70 -24.02 -5.87
N ARG A 128 9.26 -25.16 -6.43
CA ARG A 128 8.00 -25.80 -6.02
C ARG A 128 7.98 -26.15 -4.53
N ALA A 129 9.10 -26.62 -3.97
CA ALA A 129 9.21 -26.86 -2.53
C ALA A 129 9.07 -25.57 -1.70
N LEU A 130 9.61 -24.45 -2.19
CA LEU A 130 9.44 -23.13 -1.56
C LEU A 130 7.97 -22.65 -1.61
N VAL A 131 7.27 -22.87 -2.74
CA VAL A 131 5.84 -22.54 -2.86
C VAL A 131 4.98 -23.37 -1.91
N ALA A 132 5.31 -24.64 -1.70
CA ALA A 132 4.63 -25.49 -0.72
C ALA A 132 4.81 -24.96 0.71
N LEU A 133 6.02 -24.57 1.10
CA LEU A 133 6.28 -23.92 2.39
C LEU A 133 5.52 -22.60 2.55
N ALA A 134 5.41 -21.81 1.48
CA ALA A 134 4.67 -20.56 1.49
C ALA A 134 3.16 -20.80 1.68
N SER A 135 2.61 -21.85 1.07
CA SER A 135 1.21 -22.29 1.24
C SER A 135 0.89 -22.75 2.67
N GLU A 136 1.90 -23.18 3.41
CA GLU A 136 1.86 -23.49 4.84
C GLU A 136 2.12 -22.27 5.75
N GLU A 137 2.28 -21.07 5.17
CA GLU A 137 2.61 -19.82 5.87
C GLU A 137 3.96 -19.85 6.62
N LYS A 138 4.91 -20.71 6.20
CA LYS A 138 6.28 -20.79 6.73
C LYS A 138 7.22 -19.76 6.08
N LEU A 139 6.83 -18.48 6.10
CA LEU A 139 7.45 -17.44 5.26
C LEU A 139 8.95 -17.23 5.53
N ASP A 140 9.39 -17.33 6.78
CA ASP A 140 10.81 -17.23 7.15
C ASP A 140 11.67 -18.32 6.49
N GLU A 141 11.13 -19.54 6.39
CA GLU A 141 11.82 -20.66 5.73
C GLU A 141 11.91 -20.42 4.22
N VAL A 142 10.86 -19.87 3.62
CA VAL A 142 10.82 -19.50 2.20
C VAL A 142 11.85 -18.42 1.90
N VAL A 143 11.90 -17.34 2.69
CA VAL A 143 12.89 -16.25 2.51
C VAL A 143 14.33 -16.76 2.56
N LYS A 144 14.65 -17.63 3.52
CA LYS A 144 15.98 -18.27 3.64
C LYS A 144 16.22 -19.29 2.52
N GLY A 145 15.17 -19.96 2.06
CA GLY A 145 15.22 -20.89 0.94
C GLY A 145 15.56 -20.17 -0.36
N ILE A 146 14.86 -19.09 -0.69
CA ILE A 146 15.14 -18.26 -1.87
C ILE A 146 16.58 -17.77 -1.85
N GLN A 147 17.06 -17.24 -0.72
CA GLN A 147 18.45 -16.76 -0.62
C GLN A 147 19.45 -17.87 -0.93
N ARG A 148 19.27 -19.07 -0.36
CA ARG A 148 20.12 -20.24 -0.62
C ARG A 148 20.08 -20.67 -2.09
N THR A 149 18.90 -20.66 -2.71
CA THR A 149 18.74 -21.00 -4.13
C THR A 149 19.50 -20.01 -5.01
N VAL A 150 19.34 -18.70 -4.77
CA VAL A 150 20.05 -17.68 -5.56
C VAL A 150 21.56 -17.78 -5.35
N ASP A 151 22.03 -17.91 -4.11
CA ASP A 151 23.46 -18.05 -3.82
C ASP A 151 24.08 -19.26 -4.54
N ALA A 152 23.34 -20.37 -4.61
CA ALA A 152 23.78 -21.58 -5.31
C ALA A 152 23.85 -21.34 -6.83
N GLN A 153 22.80 -20.75 -7.43
CA GLN A 153 22.76 -20.46 -8.86
C GLN A 153 23.87 -19.48 -9.29
N LEU A 154 24.11 -18.41 -8.51
CA LEU A 154 25.18 -17.45 -8.78
C LEU A 154 26.56 -18.10 -8.70
N LYS A 155 26.80 -18.95 -7.68
CA LYS A 155 28.08 -19.66 -7.53
C LYS A 155 28.33 -20.65 -8.66
N ASP A 156 27.30 -21.38 -9.09
CA ASP A 156 27.39 -22.31 -10.20
C ASP A 156 27.70 -21.57 -11.52
N ALA A 157 26.95 -20.50 -11.80
CA ALA A 157 27.14 -19.67 -12.99
C ALA A 157 28.48 -18.91 -12.99
N ALA A 158 29.06 -18.63 -11.82
CA ALA A 158 30.41 -18.07 -11.71
C ALA A 158 31.50 -19.07 -12.14
N ARG A 159 31.21 -20.38 -12.21
CA ARG A 159 32.12 -21.45 -12.64
C ARG A 159 33.48 -21.42 -11.92
N GLY A 160 33.43 -21.23 -10.61
CA GLY A 160 34.62 -21.15 -9.75
C GLY A 160 35.33 -19.79 -9.74
N ARG A 161 34.88 -18.80 -10.51
CA ARG A 161 35.33 -17.41 -10.37
C ARG A 161 34.77 -16.80 -9.08
N GLY A 162 35.54 -15.93 -8.43
CA GLY A 162 35.03 -15.15 -7.31
C GLY A 162 33.93 -14.21 -7.78
N LEU A 163 32.75 -14.26 -7.15
CA LEU A 163 31.64 -13.36 -7.43
C LEU A 163 32.02 -11.91 -7.07
N GLU A 164 31.47 -10.95 -7.81
CA GLU A 164 31.58 -9.54 -7.41
C GLU A 164 31.01 -9.34 -5.99
N ALA A 165 31.64 -8.48 -5.18
CA ALA A 165 31.21 -8.24 -3.80
C ALA A 165 29.76 -7.73 -3.66
N ARG A 166 29.19 -7.18 -4.74
CA ARG A 166 27.80 -6.70 -4.81
C ARG A 166 26.75 -7.81 -4.69
N PHE A 167 27.14 -9.08 -4.85
CA PHE A 167 26.24 -10.23 -4.66
C PHE A 167 26.02 -10.59 -3.19
N ILE A 168 26.63 -9.87 -2.24
CA ILE A 168 26.21 -9.86 -0.83
C ILE A 168 24.93 -9.01 -0.75
N ILE A 169 23.80 -9.60 -1.13
CA ILE A 169 22.53 -8.88 -1.29
C ILE A 169 21.80 -8.73 0.05
N ASP A 170 22.05 -9.62 1.01
CA ASP A 170 21.58 -9.51 2.39
C ASP A 170 22.63 -8.80 3.24
N GLY A 171 22.29 -7.62 3.77
CA GLY A 171 23.12 -6.82 4.67
C GLY A 171 23.40 -7.47 6.04
N SER A 172 23.56 -8.79 6.11
CA SER A 172 23.91 -9.55 7.31
C SER A 172 25.37 -9.38 7.75
N ASP A 173 26.25 -8.90 6.87
CA ASP A 173 27.70 -8.73 7.15
C ASP A 173 28.15 -7.26 7.22
N GLY A 174 27.30 -6.35 7.70
CA GLY A 174 27.71 -4.95 7.92
C GLY A 174 27.96 -4.14 6.64
N HIS A 175 27.65 -4.70 5.48
CA HIS A 175 27.59 -3.96 4.21
C HIS A 175 26.20 -3.31 4.08
N GLU A 176 26.01 -2.25 4.86
CA GLU A 176 24.88 -1.34 4.73
C GLU A 176 24.83 -0.80 3.29
N PHE A 177 23.64 -0.71 2.70
CA PHE A 177 23.44 -0.06 1.41
C PHE A 177 24.15 1.30 1.40
N THR A 178 25.25 1.43 0.65
CA THR A 178 26.06 2.65 0.63
C THR A 178 25.98 3.29 -0.77
N PRO A 179 25.19 4.36 -0.97
CA PRO A 179 24.97 4.96 -2.29
C PRO A 179 26.24 5.51 -2.97
N ALA A 180 27.33 5.70 -2.21
CA ALA A 180 28.45 6.58 -2.54
C ALA A 180 29.82 5.90 -2.74
N THR A 181 29.94 4.57 -2.70
CA THR A 181 31.24 3.89 -2.88
C THR A 181 31.73 4.00 -4.33
N PRO A 182 33.01 4.29 -4.60
CA PRO A 182 33.55 4.50 -5.95
C PRO A 182 33.30 3.30 -6.88
N LYS A 183 32.65 3.58 -8.01
CA LYS A 183 31.94 2.60 -8.85
C LYS A 183 32.77 1.98 -9.99
N THR A 184 34.03 2.38 -10.17
CA THR A 184 34.94 1.83 -11.21
C THR A 184 36.42 2.01 -10.81
N GLY A 185 37.29 1.07 -11.24
CA GLY A 185 38.75 1.10 -11.02
C GLY A 185 39.32 -0.24 -10.51
N THR A 186 40.64 -0.45 -10.66
CA THR A 186 41.36 -1.63 -10.14
C THR A 186 41.34 -1.73 -8.61
N ASP A 187 41.09 -0.60 -7.93
CA ASP A 187 40.89 -0.52 -6.48
C ASP A 187 39.39 -0.49 -6.09
N SER A 188 38.47 -0.72 -7.04
CA SER A 188 37.03 -0.75 -6.74
C SER A 188 36.64 -2.05 -6.05
N VAL A 189 35.71 -1.95 -5.09
CA VAL A 189 35.08 -3.09 -4.38
C VAL A 189 34.26 -3.99 -5.33
N HIS A 190 34.35 -3.79 -6.65
CA HIS A 190 33.54 -4.40 -7.69
C HIS A 190 34.32 -5.37 -8.59
N ALA A 191 35.51 -5.82 -8.18
CA ALA A 191 36.22 -6.90 -8.86
C ALA A 191 35.51 -8.24 -8.63
N GLY A 192 35.27 -9.01 -9.70
CA GLY A 192 34.68 -10.35 -9.64
C GLY A 192 33.83 -10.70 -10.86
N ALA A 193 33.29 -11.91 -10.90
CA ALA A 193 32.36 -12.36 -11.92
C ALA A 193 30.94 -11.86 -11.65
N ASN A 194 30.26 -11.41 -12.72
CA ASN A 194 28.85 -11.02 -12.69
C ASN A 194 28.04 -11.92 -13.63
N PRO A 195 27.55 -13.07 -13.15
CA PRO A 195 26.76 -13.96 -13.98
C PRO A 195 25.49 -13.31 -14.52
N LEU A 196 24.90 -12.34 -13.80
CA LEU A 196 23.67 -11.67 -14.23
C LEU A 196 23.85 -10.79 -15.46
N ARG A 197 25.07 -10.36 -15.78
CA ARG A 197 25.37 -9.64 -17.03
C ARG A 197 25.63 -10.59 -18.19
N GLU A 198 25.99 -11.83 -17.89
CA GLU A 198 26.39 -12.83 -18.88
C GLU A 198 25.21 -13.71 -19.31
N ASP A 199 24.25 -13.95 -18.42
CA ASP A 199 23.13 -14.88 -18.62
C ASP A 199 21.78 -14.17 -18.34
N GLU A 200 20.94 -14.09 -19.37
CA GLU A 200 19.63 -13.42 -19.32
C GLU A 200 18.57 -14.25 -18.59
N ASP A 201 18.54 -15.57 -18.80
CA ASP A 201 17.58 -16.45 -18.16
C ASP A 201 17.84 -16.51 -16.65
N LEU A 202 19.11 -16.61 -16.27
CA LEU A 202 19.53 -16.53 -14.87
C LEU A 202 19.17 -15.17 -14.24
N ARG A 203 19.36 -14.07 -14.99
CA ARG A 203 19.00 -12.72 -14.52
C ARG A 203 17.50 -12.59 -14.28
N GLU A 204 16.66 -13.11 -15.18
CA GLU A 204 15.21 -13.07 -15.03
C GLU A 204 14.74 -13.93 -13.85
N GLU A 205 15.28 -15.14 -13.69
CA GLU A 205 14.94 -16.02 -12.57
C GLU A 205 15.33 -15.39 -11.22
N ILE A 206 16.57 -14.89 -11.09
CA ILE A 206 17.03 -14.23 -9.86
C ILE A 206 16.24 -12.96 -9.56
N THR A 207 15.91 -12.16 -10.57
CA THR A 207 15.06 -10.97 -10.42
C THR A 207 13.70 -11.34 -9.87
N SER A 208 13.05 -12.35 -10.45
CA SER A 208 11.73 -12.81 -10.01
C SER A 208 11.77 -13.41 -8.59
N LEU A 209 12.80 -14.17 -8.25
CA LEU A 209 13.02 -14.69 -6.90
C LEU A 209 13.19 -13.57 -5.86
N TYR A 210 13.95 -12.52 -6.17
CA TYR A 210 14.12 -11.38 -5.26
C TYR A 210 12.87 -10.51 -5.12
N LEU A 211 12.09 -10.35 -6.19
CA LEU A 211 10.78 -9.68 -6.10
C LEU A 211 9.82 -10.46 -5.19
N TRP A 212 9.77 -11.79 -5.33
CA TRP A 212 8.99 -12.65 -4.44
C TRP A 212 9.48 -12.56 -2.99
N ARG A 213 10.79 -12.67 -2.79
CA ARG A 213 11.44 -12.56 -1.48
C ARG A 213 11.14 -11.22 -0.82
N ALA A 214 11.19 -10.11 -1.56
CA ALA A 214 10.84 -8.79 -1.05
C ALA A 214 9.38 -8.76 -0.57
N ALA A 215 8.43 -9.28 -1.35
CA ALA A 215 7.03 -9.37 -0.92
C ALA A 215 6.89 -10.19 0.39
N LEU A 216 7.58 -11.33 0.52
CA LEU A 216 7.60 -12.13 1.75
C LEU A 216 8.23 -11.40 2.95
N LEU A 217 9.32 -10.67 2.74
CA LEU A 217 9.96 -9.84 3.77
C LEU A 217 9.02 -8.72 4.23
N VAL A 218 8.29 -8.07 3.32
CA VAL A 218 7.25 -7.10 3.69
C VAL A 218 6.10 -7.77 4.46
N ASN A 219 5.70 -9.01 4.13
CA ASN A 219 4.77 -9.78 4.96
C ASN A 219 5.31 -9.95 6.40
N LEU A 220 6.61 -10.20 6.54
CA LEU A 220 7.31 -10.38 7.82
C LEU A 220 7.73 -9.07 8.53
N ARG A 221 7.31 -7.88 8.04
CA ARG A 221 7.68 -6.55 8.58
C ARG A 221 9.15 -6.16 8.43
N ARG A 222 9.86 -6.83 7.53
CA ARG A 222 11.28 -6.57 7.22
C ARG A 222 11.40 -5.68 5.97
N ASP A 223 10.62 -4.60 5.91
CA ASP A 223 10.52 -3.70 4.76
C ASP A 223 11.88 -3.09 4.37
N GLU A 224 12.72 -2.76 5.37
CA GLU A 224 14.08 -2.27 5.12
C GLU A 224 14.94 -3.31 4.38
N GLN A 225 14.88 -4.56 4.81
CA GLN A 225 15.59 -5.65 4.15
C GLN A 225 15.04 -5.89 2.74
N ALA A 226 13.71 -5.83 2.57
CA ALA A 226 13.06 -5.97 1.28
C ALA A 226 13.56 -4.90 0.29
N VAL A 227 13.46 -3.62 0.66
CA VAL A 227 13.89 -2.49 -0.18
C VAL A 227 15.39 -2.57 -0.45
N SER A 228 16.21 -2.79 0.58
CA SER A 228 17.67 -2.81 0.41
C SER A 228 18.12 -3.96 -0.50
N SER A 229 17.51 -5.15 -0.39
CA SER A 229 17.83 -6.27 -1.27
C SER A 229 17.51 -5.99 -2.75
N LEU A 230 16.39 -5.32 -3.03
CA LEU A 230 16.02 -4.92 -4.39
C LEU A 230 16.95 -3.84 -4.95
N LEU A 231 17.32 -2.85 -4.13
CA LEU A 231 18.27 -1.80 -4.54
C LEU A 231 19.65 -2.40 -4.82
N ASN A 232 20.14 -3.29 -3.96
CA ASN A 232 21.41 -3.99 -4.15
C ASN A 232 21.43 -4.81 -5.45
N LEU A 233 20.36 -5.57 -5.73
CA LEU A 233 20.24 -6.32 -6.96
C LEU A 233 20.17 -5.40 -8.19
N ALA A 234 19.51 -4.25 -8.10
CA ALA A 234 19.45 -3.28 -9.20
C ALA A 234 20.85 -2.77 -9.59
N PHE A 235 21.77 -2.63 -8.62
CA PHE A 235 23.16 -2.28 -8.89
C PHE A 235 23.99 -3.43 -9.49
N ALA A 236 23.50 -4.67 -9.41
CA ALA A 236 24.15 -5.83 -10.02
C ALA A 236 23.79 -6.02 -11.50
N VAL A 237 22.68 -5.48 -11.96
CA VAL A 237 22.19 -5.64 -13.34
C VAL A 237 22.45 -4.40 -14.23
N GLU A 238 22.26 -4.57 -15.54
CA GLU A 238 22.33 -3.49 -16.51
C GLU A 238 21.16 -2.51 -16.34
N GLN A 239 21.32 -1.26 -16.80
CA GLN A 239 20.33 -0.21 -16.62
C GLN A 239 18.93 -0.60 -17.15
N LYS A 240 18.86 -1.31 -18.28
CA LYS A 240 17.60 -1.76 -18.90
C LYS A 240 16.78 -2.72 -18.03
N ASP A 241 17.43 -3.43 -17.11
CA ASP A 241 16.83 -4.47 -16.26
C ASP A 241 16.46 -3.95 -14.86
N ARG A 242 16.75 -2.67 -14.55
CA ARG A 242 16.53 -2.10 -13.21
C ARG A 242 15.09 -1.70 -12.92
N THR A 243 14.28 -1.49 -13.96
CA THR A 243 12.93 -0.91 -13.84
C THR A 243 12.05 -1.66 -12.84
N ARG A 244 11.99 -2.99 -12.92
CA ARG A 244 11.16 -3.82 -12.02
C ARG A 244 11.66 -3.74 -10.56
N LEU A 245 12.98 -3.74 -10.38
CA LEU A 245 13.61 -3.71 -9.06
C LEU A 245 13.40 -2.36 -8.38
N TYR A 246 13.68 -1.26 -9.08
CA TYR A 246 13.44 0.10 -8.57
C TYR A 246 11.95 0.40 -8.39
N GLY A 247 11.09 -0.07 -9.28
CA GLY A 247 9.64 0.01 -9.14
C GLY A 247 9.13 -0.66 -7.87
N ALA A 248 9.52 -1.92 -7.66
CA ALA A 248 9.14 -2.66 -6.46
C ALA A 248 9.75 -2.05 -5.18
N ALA A 249 11.00 -1.60 -5.22
CA ALA A 249 11.64 -0.90 -4.10
C ALA A 249 10.88 0.39 -3.74
N ALA A 250 10.50 1.20 -4.73
CA ALA A 250 9.69 2.41 -4.53
C ALA A 250 8.30 2.08 -3.94
N ALA A 251 7.64 1.03 -4.46
CA ALA A 251 6.34 0.58 -3.97
C ALA A 251 6.39 0.15 -2.50
N TRP A 252 7.40 -0.63 -2.10
CA TRP A 252 7.55 -1.05 -0.70
C TRP A 252 7.99 0.11 0.20
N ALA A 253 8.88 0.96 -0.27
CA ALA A 253 9.35 2.13 0.47
C ALA A 253 8.19 3.10 0.77
N VAL A 254 7.35 3.44 -0.22
CA VAL A 254 6.23 4.37 0.02
C VAL A 254 5.21 3.79 1.01
N LEU A 255 4.89 2.50 0.91
CA LEU A 255 3.95 1.85 1.83
C LEU A 255 4.51 1.75 3.26
N ASN A 256 5.83 1.58 3.41
CA ASN A 256 6.50 1.70 4.70
C ASN A 256 6.41 3.13 5.24
N ASP A 257 6.75 4.12 4.43
CA ASP A 257 6.87 5.50 4.88
C ASP A 257 5.50 6.08 5.25
N MET A 258 4.45 5.81 4.46
CA MET A 258 3.07 6.14 4.81
C MET A 258 2.67 5.57 6.18
N GLU A 259 3.07 4.33 6.47
CA GLU A 259 2.77 3.65 7.73
C GLU A 259 3.54 4.28 8.91
N VAL A 260 4.84 4.53 8.76
CA VAL A 260 5.67 5.19 9.78
C VAL A 260 5.14 6.59 10.08
N ILE A 261 4.81 7.38 9.05
CA ILE A 261 4.28 8.74 9.19
C ILE A 261 2.93 8.73 9.92
N TYR A 262 2.05 7.79 9.57
CA TYR A 262 0.79 7.59 10.27
C TYR A 262 1.01 7.33 11.77
N TYR A 263 1.91 6.41 12.12
CA TYR A 263 2.20 6.10 13.53
C TYR A 263 2.81 7.28 14.28
N ARG A 264 3.74 8.02 13.66
CA ARG A 264 4.33 9.23 14.24
C ARG A 264 3.29 10.28 14.58
N SER A 265 2.19 10.31 13.84
CA SER A 265 1.08 11.17 14.16
C SER A 265 0.18 10.61 15.24
N LEU A 266 -0.15 9.33 15.11
CA LEU A 266 -1.06 8.65 16.02
C LEU A 266 -0.59 8.78 17.47
N ILE A 267 0.71 8.61 17.73
CA ILE A 267 1.28 8.73 19.06
C ILE A 267 1.23 10.16 19.64
N LYS A 268 1.04 11.19 18.80
CA LYS A 268 0.86 12.59 19.24
C LYS A 268 -0.58 12.88 19.63
N THR A 269 -1.54 12.22 18.99
CA THR A 269 -2.98 12.50 19.15
C THR A 269 -3.69 11.51 20.06
N CYS A 270 -3.11 10.33 20.28
CA CYS A 270 -3.72 9.25 21.04
C CYS A 270 -2.73 8.72 22.07
N LYS A 271 -3.23 8.14 23.17
CA LYS A 271 -2.39 7.41 24.13
C LYS A 271 -1.68 6.30 23.34
N PRO A 272 -0.33 6.26 23.29
CA PRO A 272 0.40 5.27 22.51
C PRO A 272 0.44 3.91 23.22
N PHE A 273 0.68 2.86 22.43
CA PHE A 273 1.05 1.53 22.89
C PHE A 273 2.45 1.21 22.38
N ASP A 274 3.16 0.34 23.09
CA ASP A 274 4.59 0.08 22.86
C ASP A 274 4.91 -0.25 21.41
N GLN A 275 4.06 -1.03 20.75
CA GLN A 275 4.26 -1.40 19.36
C GLN A 275 4.10 -0.18 18.42
N ALA A 276 3.08 0.66 18.59
CA ALA A 276 2.93 1.89 17.79
C ALA A 276 4.08 2.87 18.03
N ALA A 277 4.59 2.97 19.26
CA ALA A 277 5.78 3.75 19.56
C ALA A 277 7.00 3.22 18.80
N HIS A 278 7.25 1.91 18.86
CA HIS A 278 8.31 1.26 18.12
C HIS A 278 8.22 1.50 16.59
N PHE A 279 7.03 1.35 16.00
CA PHE A 279 6.82 1.64 14.57
C PHE A 279 7.07 3.10 14.22
N ALA A 280 6.74 4.04 15.11
CA ALA A 280 6.95 5.48 14.88
C ALA A 280 8.41 5.91 15.01
N THR A 281 9.17 5.32 15.94
CA THR A 281 10.52 5.78 16.32
C THR A 281 11.64 4.94 15.72
N GLU A 282 11.49 3.60 15.71
CA GLU A 282 12.60 2.69 15.38
C GLU A 282 12.64 2.31 13.90
N ARG A 283 11.56 2.52 13.14
CA ARG A 283 11.54 2.17 11.72
C ARG A 283 12.06 3.31 10.84
N PRO A 284 12.98 3.01 9.89
CA PRO A 284 13.49 4.02 8.97
C PRO A 284 12.44 4.39 7.94
N LEU A 285 12.57 5.61 7.42
CA LEU A 285 11.93 6.04 6.19
C LEU A 285 12.83 5.64 5.01
N LEU A 286 12.26 5.02 3.98
CA LEU A 286 13.00 4.27 2.96
C LEU A 286 13.02 4.96 1.60
N LEU A 287 12.09 5.88 1.30
CA LEU A 287 12.03 6.52 -0.02
C LEU A 287 13.29 7.32 -0.36
N THR A 288 13.90 7.98 0.62
CA THR A 288 15.18 8.69 0.42
C THR A 288 16.25 7.77 -0.15
N ARG A 289 16.35 6.52 0.33
CA ARG A 289 17.32 5.53 -0.18
C ARG A 289 17.04 5.16 -1.64
N VAL A 290 15.77 5.05 -2.03
CA VAL A 290 15.36 4.75 -3.42
C VAL A 290 15.78 5.89 -4.33
N PHE A 291 15.48 7.14 -3.97
CA PHE A 291 15.82 8.30 -4.82
C PHE A 291 17.29 8.70 -4.77
N GLU A 292 18.03 8.27 -3.74
CA GLU A 292 19.50 8.27 -3.76
C GLU A 292 20.04 7.24 -4.75
N ALA A 293 19.43 6.05 -4.82
CA ALA A 293 19.84 4.99 -5.74
C ALA A 293 19.62 5.38 -7.21
N THR A 294 18.55 6.10 -7.52
CA THR A 294 18.22 6.55 -8.89
C THR A 294 18.83 7.90 -9.26
N ARG A 295 19.64 8.51 -8.38
CA ARG A 295 20.20 9.85 -8.61
C ARG A 295 21.02 9.90 -9.91
N GLY A 296 20.68 10.84 -10.78
CA GLY A 296 21.32 11.01 -12.09
C GLY A 296 20.77 10.08 -13.18
N ASP A 297 19.76 9.26 -12.87
CA ASP A 297 19.00 8.47 -13.82
C ASP A 297 17.56 9.02 -13.90
N ASP A 298 17.31 9.90 -14.87
CA ASP A 298 16.03 10.60 -14.99
C ASP A 298 14.86 9.64 -15.25
N TYR A 299 15.08 8.60 -16.07
CA TYR A 299 14.06 7.61 -16.41
C TYR A 299 13.60 6.85 -15.17
N HIS A 300 14.53 6.29 -14.39
CA HIS A 300 14.16 5.54 -13.18
C HIS A 300 13.64 6.47 -12.08
N THR A 301 14.12 7.70 -11.99
CA THR A 301 13.58 8.69 -11.05
C THR A 301 12.13 9.04 -11.40
N ASP A 302 11.80 9.26 -12.68
CA ASP A 302 10.42 9.46 -13.15
C ASP A 302 9.55 8.24 -12.85
N TYR A 303 10.02 7.05 -13.20
CA TYR A 303 9.30 5.80 -13.00
C TYR A 303 8.99 5.53 -11.52
N CYS A 304 9.98 5.63 -10.64
CA CYS A 304 9.78 5.50 -9.19
C CYS A 304 8.84 6.57 -8.65
N THR A 305 8.94 7.81 -9.14
CA THR A 305 8.03 8.89 -8.73
C THR A 305 6.58 8.59 -9.13
N HIS A 306 6.36 8.05 -10.33
CA HIS A 306 5.04 7.58 -10.77
C HIS A 306 4.48 6.46 -9.88
N VAL A 307 5.33 5.50 -9.47
CA VAL A 307 4.93 4.44 -8.55
C VAL A 307 4.48 5.02 -7.21
N VAL A 308 5.28 5.90 -6.61
CA VAL A 308 4.96 6.58 -5.34
C VAL A 308 3.66 7.36 -5.46
N PHE A 309 3.50 8.12 -6.54
CA PHE A 309 2.29 8.90 -6.84
C PHE A 309 1.04 8.02 -6.94
N SER A 310 1.10 6.93 -7.72
CA SER A 310 -0.02 6.00 -7.89
C SER A 310 -0.45 5.35 -6.57
N LYS A 311 0.53 4.96 -5.74
CA LYS A 311 0.27 4.38 -4.41
C LYS A 311 -0.39 5.40 -3.47
N GLU A 312 0.07 6.63 -3.44
CA GLU A 312 -0.50 7.68 -2.57
C GLU A 312 -1.93 8.07 -3.00
N VAL A 313 -2.19 8.18 -4.31
CA VAL A 313 -3.55 8.42 -4.85
C VAL A 313 -4.48 7.28 -4.46
N THR A 314 -4.09 6.03 -4.73
CA THR A 314 -4.88 4.85 -4.39
C THR A 314 -5.15 4.78 -2.89
N ALA A 315 -4.10 4.93 -2.06
CA ALA A 315 -4.23 4.93 -0.60
C ALA A 315 -5.17 6.02 -0.10
N THR A 316 -5.08 7.23 -0.65
CA THR A 316 -5.96 8.36 -0.29
C THR A 316 -7.42 8.02 -0.55
N VAL A 317 -7.75 7.53 -1.75
CA VAL A 317 -9.14 7.25 -2.12
C VAL A 317 -9.70 6.05 -1.34
N THR A 318 -8.93 4.96 -1.22
CA THR A 318 -9.36 3.78 -0.46
C THR A 318 -9.60 4.11 1.01
N ARG A 319 -8.75 4.94 1.64
CA ARG A 319 -8.95 5.41 3.01
C ARG A 319 -10.22 6.25 3.15
N ALA A 320 -10.46 7.18 2.22
CA ALA A 320 -11.69 7.98 2.20
C ALA A 320 -12.95 7.11 2.10
N GLN A 321 -12.95 6.15 1.17
CA GLN A 321 -14.05 5.21 1.00
C GLN A 321 -14.27 4.36 2.24
N THR A 322 -13.19 3.83 2.84
CA THR A 322 -13.24 3.04 4.07
C THR A 322 -13.83 3.87 5.23
N ALA A 323 -13.38 5.11 5.40
CA ALA A 323 -13.89 6.04 6.41
C ALA A 323 -15.38 6.31 6.21
N GLN A 324 -15.83 6.56 4.99
CA GLN A 324 -17.24 6.81 4.66
C GLN A 324 -18.13 5.58 4.86
N MET A 325 -17.70 4.41 4.37
CA MET A 325 -18.47 3.16 4.44
C MET A 325 -18.59 2.64 5.87
N HIS A 326 -17.55 2.81 6.68
CA HIS A 326 -17.45 2.18 8.01
C HIS A 326 -17.52 3.17 9.17
N GLY A 327 -17.55 4.48 8.90
CA GLY A 327 -17.50 5.52 9.92
C GLY A 327 -16.17 5.57 10.67
N ASP A 328 -15.09 5.10 10.04
CA ASP A 328 -13.75 5.14 10.61
C ASP A 328 -13.08 6.48 10.32
N PHE A 329 -13.32 7.44 11.20
CA PHE A 329 -12.75 8.79 11.06
C PHE A 329 -11.23 8.85 11.26
N THR A 330 -10.61 7.78 11.76
CA THR A 330 -9.15 7.74 11.95
C THR A 330 -8.39 7.58 10.65
N GLU A 331 -9.05 7.04 9.62
CA GLU A 331 -8.50 6.90 8.27
C GLU A 331 -8.96 8.03 7.34
N ASP A 332 -9.91 8.89 7.73
CA ASP A 332 -10.48 9.94 6.87
C ASP A 332 -9.39 10.91 6.38
N PRO A 333 -8.89 10.82 5.13
CA PRO A 333 -7.74 11.60 4.67
C PRO A 333 -7.94 13.13 4.73
N MET A 334 -9.18 13.63 4.79
CA MET A 334 -9.45 15.07 4.93
C MET A 334 -9.33 15.58 6.36
N ARG A 335 -9.45 14.68 7.36
CA ARG A 335 -9.43 15.01 8.80
C ARG A 335 -8.29 14.31 9.55
N SER A 336 -7.81 13.21 9.00
CA SER A 336 -6.82 12.31 9.58
C SER A 336 -5.40 12.72 9.22
N LEU A 337 -4.48 11.98 9.81
CA LEU A 337 -3.10 12.35 10.02
C LEU A 337 -2.18 12.04 8.82
N CYS A 338 -2.66 11.35 7.80
CA CYS A 338 -1.81 10.88 6.71
C CYS A 338 -1.33 12.03 5.81
N LEU A 339 -2.24 12.67 5.07
CA LEU A 339 -1.87 13.69 4.08
C LEU A 339 -1.23 14.95 4.68
N PRO A 340 -1.72 15.48 5.83
CA PRO A 340 -1.08 16.63 6.47
C PRO A 340 0.40 16.40 6.86
N LEU A 341 0.84 15.14 7.00
CA LEU A 341 2.20 14.80 7.36
C LEU A 341 3.01 14.19 6.22
N THR A 342 2.38 13.48 5.28
CA THR A 342 3.07 12.98 4.08
C THR A 342 3.47 14.11 3.15
N MET A 343 2.67 15.18 3.02
CA MET A 343 3.02 16.33 2.16
C MET A 343 4.32 17.04 2.60
N PRO A 344 4.52 17.42 3.90
CA PRO A 344 5.80 17.94 4.37
C PRO A 344 6.96 16.96 4.16
N TYR A 345 6.72 15.65 4.36
CA TYR A 345 7.73 14.62 4.14
C TYR A 345 8.18 14.57 2.68
N TYR A 346 7.25 14.46 1.74
CA TYR A 346 7.54 14.44 0.30
C TYR A 346 8.24 15.71 -0.18
N ARG A 347 7.80 16.87 0.30
CA ARG A 347 8.38 18.16 -0.07
C ARG A 347 9.82 18.35 0.40
N PHE A 348 10.14 17.95 1.64
CA PHE A 348 11.38 18.37 2.29
C PHE A 348 12.34 17.25 2.65
N ARG A 349 11.93 15.98 2.64
CA ARG A 349 12.71 14.88 3.22
C ARG A 349 13.09 13.77 2.23
N VAL A 350 12.37 13.64 1.11
CA VAL A 350 12.68 12.61 0.10
C VAL A 350 13.79 13.08 -0.86
N GLY A 351 13.65 14.28 -1.44
CA GLY A 351 14.66 14.88 -2.31
C GLY A 351 14.04 15.82 -3.35
N ASP A 352 14.81 16.80 -3.82
CA ASP A 352 14.32 17.84 -4.73
C ASP A 352 13.93 17.29 -6.11
N GLU A 353 14.71 16.34 -6.65
CA GLU A 353 14.43 15.70 -7.95
C GLU A 353 13.13 14.88 -7.93
N PHE A 354 12.85 14.21 -6.81
CA PHE A 354 11.57 13.54 -6.57
C PHE A 354 10.45 14.57 -6.48
N TRP A 355 10.62 15.60 -5.63
CA TRP A 355 9.57 16.60 -5.40
C TRP A 355 9.16 17.28 -6.70
N LYS A 356 10.13 17.70 -7.53
CA LYS A 356 9.89 18.33 -8.84
C LYS A 356 8.97 17.47 -9.71
N ARG A 357 9.26 16.17 -9.82
CA ARG A 357 8.48 15.21 -10.62
C ARG A 357 7.12 14.93 -9.98
N PHE A 358 7.07 14.71 -8.67
CA PHE A 358 5.86 14.40 -7.94
C PHE A 358 4.85 15.56 -7.99
N TYR A 359 5.35 16.79 -7.81
CA TYR A 359 4.55 18.01 -7.96
C TYR A 359 4.03 18.18 -9.40
N ALA A 360 4.85 17.87 -10.41
CA ALA A 360 4.40 17.88 -11.80
C ALA A 360 3.24 16.90 -12.04
N LEU A 361 3.32 15.67 -11.48
CA LEU A 361 2.24 14.69 -11.55
C LEU A 361 0.95 15.16 -10.87
N LEU A 362 1.07 15.75 -9.69
CA LEU A 362 -0.07 16.36 -8.99
C LEU A 362 -0.75 17.44 -9.85
N CYS A 363 0.05 18.23 -10.56
CA CYS A 363 -0.41 19.36 -11.37
C CYS A 363 -0.65 19.03 -12.85
N MET A 364 -0.63 17.76 -13.26
CA MET A 364 -1.04 17.38 -14.60
C MET A 364 -2.52 17.75 -14.84
N PRO A 365 -2.94 17.99 -16.08
CA PRO A 365 -4.36 18.11 -16.40
C PRO A 365 -5.17 16.88 -15.91
N PRO A 366 -6.48 17.03 -15.67
CA PRO A 366 -7.33 15.88 -15.39
C PRO A 366 -7.29 14.85 -16.51
N VAL A 367 -7.30 13.56 -16.15
CA VAL A 367 -7.43 12.48 -17.13
C VAL A 367 -8.81 12.61 -17.80
N PRO A 368 -8.88 12.68 -19.14
CA PRO A 368 -10.16 12.81 -19.83
C PRO A 368 -11.06 11.58 -19.56
N PRO A 369 -12.40 11.76 -19.59
CA PRO A 369 -13.29 10.62 -19.55
C PRO A 369 -13.06 9.72 -20.78
N PRO A 370 -13.27 8.40 -20.66
CA PRO A 370 -13.12 7.48 -21.78
C PRO A 370 -14.06 7.89 -22.92
N THR A 371 -13.56 7.76 -24.15
CA THR A 371 -14.36 7.89 -25.37
C THR A 371 -15.49 6.85 -25.40
N PRO A 372 -16.55 7.04 -26.20
CA PRO A 372 -17.63 6.06 -26.31
C PRO A 372 -17.16 4.65 -26.72
N GLU A 373 -16.06 4.55 -27.45
CA GLU A 373 -15.43 3.30 -27.87
C GLU A 373 -14.68 2.64 -26.72
N GLU A 374 -13.87 3.40 -25.99
CA GLU A 374 -13.20 2.93 -24.76
C GLU A 374 -14.21 2.53 -23.68
N ALA A 375 -15.31 3.27 -23.55
CA ALA A 375 -16.38 2.95 -22.61
C ALA A 375 -17.09 1.63 -22.97
N LYS A 376 -17.27 1.32 -24.25
CA LYS A 376 -17.79 0.02 -24.71
C LYS A 376 -16.80 -1.12 -24.45
N ALA A 377 -15.51 -0.89 -24.64
CA ALA A 377 -14.49 -1.86 -24.27
C ALA A 377 -14.46 -2.10 -22.75
N GLN A 378 -14.65 -1.04 -21.95
CA GLN A 378 -14.72 -1.10 -20.49
C GLN A 378 -16.02 -1.74 -19.96
N THR A 379 -17.13 -1.74 -20.70
CA THR A 379 -18.34 -2.49 -20.29
C THR A 379 -18.17 -4.01 -20.36
N ILE A 380 -17.11 -4.50 -21.02
CA ILE A 380 -16.74 -5.91 -21.09
C ILE A 380 -15.69 -6.23 -19.98
N ASP A 381 -15.15 -5.21 -19.32
CA ASP A 381 -14.21 -5.37 -18.20
C ASP A 381 -15.00 -5.80 -16.93
N PRO A 382 -14.64 -6.95 -16.31
CA PRO A 382 -15.23 -7.41 -15.06
C PRO A 382 -15.26 -6.34 -13.96
N ALA A 383 -14.33 -5.39 -13.96
CA ALA A 383 -14.30 -4.27 -13.01
C ALA A 383 -15.51 -3.33 -13.12
N ALA A 384 -16.10 -3.18 -14.31
CA ALA A 384 -17.30 -2.37 -14.53
C ALA A 384 -18.57 -3.05 -14.00
N GLU A 385 -18.65 -4.39 -14.06
CA GLU A 385 -19.76 -5.17 -13.46
C GLU A 385 -19.77 -5.10 -11.93
N LEU A 386 -18.60 -4.89 -11.31
CA LEU A 386 -18.44 -4.73 -9.86
C LEU A 386 -18.88 -3.34 -9.34
N GLY A 387 -19.26 -2.41 -10.24
CA GLY A 387 -19.70 -1.06 -9.87
C GLY A 387 -18.58 -0.17 -9.30
N LEU A 388 -17.33 -0.46 -9.67
CA LEU A 388 -16.17 0.31 -9.22
C LEU A 388 -16.14 1.70 -9.87
N THR A 389 -15.69 2.70 -9.09
CA THR A 389 -15.50 4.07 -9.59
C THR A 389 -14.45 4.07 -10.71
N PRO A 390 -14.70 4.71 -11.88
CA PRO A 390 -13.74 4.72 -12.98
C PRO A 390 -12.37 5.29 -12.58
N ASN A 391 -11.29 4.77 -13.15
CA ASN A 391 -9.91 5.16 -12.80
C ASN A 391 -9.65 6.67 -12.95
N TYR A 392 -10.17 7.31 -14.01
CA TYR A 392 -10.02 8.76 -14.20
C TYR A 392 -10.72 9.58 -13.10
N ILE A 393 -11.77 9.04 -12.47
CA ILE A 393 -12.44 9.65 -11.33
C ILE A 393 -11.66 9.38 -10.04
N LEU A 394 -11.16 8.15 -9.84
CA LEU A 394 -10.29 7.84 -8.70
C LEU A 394 -9.07 8.76 -8.66
N ASP A 395 -8.41 8.95 -9.80
CA ASP A 395 -7.31 9.90 -9.96
C ASP A 395 -7.73 11.33 -9.64
N ALA A 396 -8.85 11.81 -10.21
CA ALA A 396 -9.35 13.15 -9.95
C ALA A 396 -9.65 13.40 -8.47
N VAL A 397 -10.31 12.44 -7.79
CA VAL A 397 -10.60 12.50 -6.36
C VAL A 397 -9.28 12.53 -5.56
N GLY A 398 -8.41 11.54 -5.74
CA GLY A 398 -7.17 11.41 -4.97
C GLY A 398 -6.25 12.63 -5.13
N ARG A 399 -5.99 13.07 -6.38
CA ARG A 399 -5.18 14.26 -6.63
C ARG A 399 -5.80 15.53 -6.05
N SER A 400 -7.12 15.70 -6.13
CA SER A 400 -7.78 16.90 -5.58
C SER A 400 -7.58 17.01 -4.07
N MET A 401 -7.60 15.88 -3.36
CA MET A 401 -7.39 15.83 -1.91
C MET A 401 -5.94 16.10 -1.55
N MET A 402 -4.99 15.48 -2.26
CA MET A 402 -3.56 15.74 -2.06
C MET A 402 -3.20 17.21 -2.33
N LEU A 403 -3.71 17.80 -3.43
CA LEU A 403 -3.53 19.21 -3.75
C LEU A 403 -4.18 20.11 -2.70
N HIS A 404 -5.35 19.76 -2.18
CA HIS A 404 -5.98 20.51 -1.09
C HIS A 404 -5.06 20.61 0.13
N HIS A 405 -4.50 19.48 0.59
CA HIS A 405 -3.58 19.49 1.72
C HIS A 405 -2.28 20.23 1.44
N LEU A 406 -1.73 20.11 0.23
CA LEU A 406 -0.54 20.84 -0.18
C LEU A 406 -0.78 22.36 -0.19
N VAL A 407 -1.89 22.82 -0.77
CA VAL A 407 -2.26 24.24 -0.83
C VAL A 407 -2.50 24.79 0.58
N THR A 408 -3.24 24.05 1.43
CA THR A 408 -3.46 24.46 2.81
C THR A 408 -2.15 24.52 3.60
N PHE A 409 -1.26 23.54 3.42
CA PHE A 409 0.06 23.56 4.06
C PHE A 409 0.90 24.77 3.64
N ALA A 410 0.92 25.07 2.35
CA ALA A 410 1.65 26.22 1.81
C ALA A 410 1.06 27.55 2.31
N ASP A 411 -0.26 27.73 2.28
CA ASP A 411 -0.93 28.95 2.77
C ASP A 411 -0.72 29.18 4.27
N VAL A 412 -0.78 28.11 5.08
CA VAL A 412 -0.47 28.21 6.51
C VAL A 412 0.99 28.58 6.71
N ARG A 413 1.92 27.96 5.98
CA ARG A 413 3.35 28.27 6.09
C ARG A 413 3.65 29.73 5.75
N ASP A 414 3.09 30.24 4.67
CA ASP A 414 3.31 31.63 4.25
C ASP A 414 2.81 32.61 5.33
N LYS A 415 1.64 32.34 5.94
CA LYS A 415 1.16 33.13 7.08
C LYS A 415 2.07 33.04 8.30
N GLU A 416 2.62 31.87 8.61
CA GLU A 416 3.58 31.71 9.71
C GLU A 416 4.89 32.46 9.44
N ILE A 417 5.30 32.58 8.17
CA ILE A 417 6.46 33.38 7.77
C ILE A 417 6.14 34.87 7.94
N ASP A 418 5.01 35.34 7.40
CA ASP A 418 4.59 36.74 7.43
C ASP A 418 4.38 37.26 8.86
N THR A 419 3.85 36.42 9.75
CA THR A 419 3.62 36.76 11.16
C THR A 419 4.87 36.68 12.03
N GLY A 420 5.99 36.20 11.49
CA GLY A 420 7.24 36.00 12.23
C GLY A 420 7.28 34.71 13.07
N ALA A 421 6.20 33.92 13.10
CA ALA A 421 6.12 32.68 13.88
C ALA A 421 7.21 31.66 13.47
N VAL A 422 7.58 31.60 12.19
CA VAL A 422 8.72 30.78 11.72
C VAL A 422 10.05 31.27 12.30
N ALA A 423 10.28 32.59 12.28
CA ALA A 423 11.51 33.17 12.81
C ALA A 423 11.66 32.90 14.31
N ASP A 424 10.56 33.03 15.07
CA ASP A 424 10.51 32.70 16.49
C ASP A 424 10.78 31.21 16.76
N ARG A 425 10.20 30.32 15.95
CA ARG A 425 10.44 28.87 16.04
C ARG A 425 11.90 28.52 15.80
N VAL A 426 12.51 29.07 14.74
CA VAL A 426 13.94 28.86 14.42
C VAL A 426 14.83 29.42 15.54
N LYS A 427 14.49 30.59 16.09
CA LYS A 427 15.21 31.17 17.23
C LYS A 427 15.13 30.27 18.46
N ALA A 428 13.95 29.74 18.78
CA ALA A 428 13.76 28.80 19.88
C ALA A 428 14.56 27.50 19.69
N MET A 429 14.58 26.93 18.48
CA MET A 429 15.40 25.75 18.17
C MET A 429 16.90 26.01 18.39
N LYS A 430 17.40 27.15 17.91
CA LYS A 430 18.81 27.55 18.13
C LYS A 430 19.14 27.77 19.60
N LEU A 431 18.21 28.30 20.40
CA LEU A 431 18.39 28.42 21.85
C LEU A 431 18.47 27.06 22.56
N LEU A 432 17.86 26.03 21.99
CA LEU A 432 17.92 24.64 22.47
C LEU A 432 19.07 23.84 21.83
N ASP A 433 19.98 24.49 21.11
CA ASP A 433 21.06 23.87 20.34
C ASP A 433 20.59 22.80 19.31
N LEU A 434 19.37 22.98 18.80
CA LEU A 434 18.81 22.15 17.74
C LEU A 434 19.10 22.78 16.37
N GLN A 435 19.64 21.99 15.44
CA GLN A 435 19.86 22.42 14.06
C GLN A 435 18.53 22.44 13.28
N PRO A 436 18.06 23.61 12.81
CA PRO A 436 16.81 23.70 12.05
C PRO A 436 16.94 23.04 10.67
N HIS A 437 15.96 22.24 10.30
CA HIS A 437 15.85 21.64 8.98
C HIS A 437 15.03 22.54 8.03
N LEU A 438 15.19 22.41 6.71
CA LEU A 438 14.43 23.21 5.72
C LEU A 438 12.92 23.15 5.93
N SER A 439 12.39 21.98 6.33
CA SER A 439 10.97 21.80 6.68
C SER A 439 10.47 22.73 7.79
N ASP A 440 11.37 23.28 8.61
CA ASP A 440 11.02 24.08 9.77
C ASP A 440 10.82 25.55 9.41
N TYR A 441 11.31 26.00 8.25
CA TYR A 441 11.30 27.41 7.89
C TYR A 441 11.11 27.76 6.40
N ALA A 442 11.41 26.86 5.48
CA ALA A 442 11.36 27.16 4.06
C ALA A 442 9.91 27.33 3.56
N PRO A 443 9.67 28.20 2.57
CA PRO A 443 8.41 28.22 1.83
C PRO A 443 8.12 26.84 1.22
N VAL A 444 6.84 26.45 1.24
CA VAL A 444 6.42 25.14 0.71
C VAL A 444 6.36 25.17 -0.81
N LEU A 445 5.66 26.18 -1.35
CA LEU A 445 5.48 26.43 -2.77
C LEU A 445 5.87 27.87 -3.08
N THR A 446 6.38 28.10 -4.29
CA THR A 446 6.47 29.44 -4.84
C THR A 446 5.07 29.98 -5.18
N ILE A 447 4.96 31.30 -5.39
CA ILE A 447 3.70 31.94 -5.83
C ILE A 447 3.19 31.34 -7.15
N SER A 448 4.09 31.00 -8.07
CA SER A 448 3.73 30.36 -9.35
C SER A 448 3.17 28.95 -9.12
N GLU A 449 3.87 28.13 -8.34
CA GLU A 449 3.43 26.77 -8.02
C GLU A 449 2.10 26.77 -7.24
N MET A 450 1.90 27.72 -6.31
CA MET A 450 0.63 27.87 -5.60
C MET A 450 -0.54 28.11 -6.57
N ARG A 451 -0.36 29.02 -7.55
CA ARG A 451 -1.40 29.31 -8.55
C ARG A 451 -1.72 28.09 -9.41
N VAL A 452 -0.70 27.36 -9.85
CA VAL A 452 -0.88 26.13 -10.65
C VAL A 452 -1.62 25.07 -9.83
N ALA A 453 -1.19 24.82 -8.59
CA ALA A 453 -1.82 23.83 -7.71
C ALA A 453 -3.30 24.15 -7.44
N VAL A 454 -3.64 25.41 -7.16
CA VAL A 454 -5.02 25.86 -6.95
C VAL A 454 -5.86 25.72 -8.22
N ALA A 455 -5.32 26.09 -9.38
CA ALA A 455 -6.03 25.96 -10.65
C ALA A 455 -6.33 24.49 -10.97
N ARG A 456 -5.32 23.62 -10.85
CA ARG A 456 -5.46 22.18 -11.10
C ARG A 456 -6.41 21.50 -10.13
N MET A 457 -6.37 21.85 -8.84
CA MET A 457 -7.33 21.37 -7.85
C MET A 457 -8.77 21.72 -8.27
N LYS A 458 -9.02 22.94 -8.75
CA LYS A 458 -10.35 23.36 -9.22
C LYS A 458 -10.81 22.56 -10.44
N GLU A 459 -9.93 22.32 -11.42
CA GLU A 459 -10.23 21.52 -12.61
C GLU A 459 -10.58 20.07 -12.25
N LEU A 460 -9.82 19.43 -11.36
CA LEU A 460 -10.10 18.08 -10.89
C LEU A 460 -11.45 18.01 -10.16
N LEU A 461 -11.78 19.01 -9.34
CA LEU A 461 -13.09 19.10 -8.68
C LEU A 461 -14.25 19.27 -9.67
N VAL A 462 -14.03 19.93 -10.81
CA VAL A 462 -15.04 19.99 -11.89
C VAL A 462 -15.29 18.59 -12.44
N VAL A 463 -14.25 17.80 -12.72
CA VAL A 463 -14.39 16.42 -13.20
C VAL A 463 -15.23 15.57 -12.23
N VAL A 464 -14.92 15.65 -10.93
CA VAL A 464 -15.67 14.92 -9.89
C VAL A 464 -17.14 15.35 -9.87
N ARG A 465 -17.43 16.65 -9.88
CA ARG A 465 -18.81 17.18 -9.89
C ARG A 465 -19.58 16.80 -11.14
N SER A 466 -18.93 16.82 -12.30
CA SER A 466 -19.54 16.41 -13.57
C SER A 466 -19.94 14.93 -13.55
N PHE A 467 -19.12 14.07 -12.94
CA PHE A 467 -19.45 12.66 -12.75
C PHE A 467 -20.62 12.47 -11.78
N GLU A 468 -20.62 13.16 -10.64
CA GLU A 468 -21.73 13.13 -9.67
C GLU A 468 -23.05 13.59 -10.29
N ALA A 469 -23.03 14.65 -11.11
CA ALA A 469 -24.20 15.15 -11.81
C ALA A 469 -24.77 14.17 -12.84
N ALA A 470 -23.92 13.32 -13.45
CA ALA A 470 -24.34 12.24 -14.35
C ALA A 470 -24.81 10.97 -13.60
N GLY A 471 -24.51 10.85 -12.30
CA GLY A 471 -24.82 9.70 -11.44
C GLY A 471 -26.31 9.35 -11.27
N PRO A 472 -27.27 10.30 -11.16
CA PRO A 472 -28.69 9.98 -11.01
C PRO A 472 -29.27 9.18 -12.18
N GLU A 473 -28.80 9.43 -13.41
CA GLU A 473 -29.27 8.74 -14.61
C GLU A 473 -28.67 7.33 -14.76
N LYS A 474 -27.40 7.14 -14.39
CA LYS A 474 -26.73 5.82 -14.42
C LYS A 474 -27.24 4.86 -13.34
N LEU A 475 -27.52 5.36 -12.13
CA LEU A 475 -28.08 4.56 -11.02
C LEU A 475 -29.54 4.14 -11.28
N ALA A 476 -30.32 4.98 -11.97
CA ALA A 476 -31.68 4.64 -12.40
C ALA A 476 -31.68 3.54 -13.49
N GLY A 477 -30.74 3.60 -14.44
CA GLY A 477 -30.58 2.57 -15.47
C GLY A 477 -30.14 1.20 -14.93
N ALA A 478 -29.22 1.16 -13.96
CA ALA A 478 -28.77 -0.08 -13.32
C ALA A 478 -29.87 -0.74 -12.47
N ALA A 479 -30.73 0.05 -11.82
CA ALA A 479 -31.90 -0.46 -11.09
C ALA A 479 -32.99 -1.02 -12.03
N ALA A 480 -33.15 -0.43 -13.23
CA ALA A 480 -34.06 -0.94 -14.26
C ALA A 480 -33.54 -2.24 -14.90
N ALA A 481 -32.23 -2.35 -15.18
CA ALA A 481 -31.61 -3.56 -15.73
C ALA A 481 -31.71 -4.77 -14.77
N ARG A 482 -31.54 -4.56 -13.46
CA ARG A 482 -31.76 -5.61 -12.44
C ARG A 482 -33.21 -6.09 -12.34
N ARG A 483 -34.20 -5.23 -12.63
CA ARG A 483 -35.62 -5.64 -12.65
C ARG A 483 -35.96 -6.51 -13.86
N VAL A 484 -35.28 -6.33 -14.98
CA VAL A 484 -35.51 -7.11 -16.20
C VAL A 484 -34.86 -8.50 -16.09
N GLN A 485 -33.73 -8.64 -15.40
CA GLN A 485 -33.07 -9.94 -15.17
C GLN A 485 -33.73 -10.79 -14.05
N GLY A 486 -34.56 -10.20 -13.18
CA GLY A 486 -35.28 -10.91 -12.12
C GLY A 486 -36.72 -11.33 -12.46
N GLY A 487 -37.19 -11.06 -13.68
CA GLY A 487 -38.61 -11.20 -14.07
C GLY A 487 -38.98 -12.47 -14.85
N GLY A 488 -38.09 -13.46 -14.94
CA GLY A 488 -38.30 -14.67 -15.74
C GLY A 488 -38.43 -15.96 -14.93
N GLY A 489 -39.67 -16.31 -14.54
CA GLY A 489 -40.08 -17.71 -14.38
C GLY A 489 -40.16 -18.29 -12.96
N ALA A 490 -41.39 -18.40 -12.45
CA ALA A 490 -41.93 -19.63 -11.85
C ALA A 490 -43.45 -19.49 -11.72
N ALA A 491 -44.17 -19.97 -12.73
CA ALA A 491 -45.59 -20.30 -12.60
C ALA A 491 -45.74 -21.35 -11.51
N ASN A 492 -46.66 -21.10 -10.57
CA ASN A 492 -46.88 -21.90 -9.37
C ASN A 492 -47.93 -23.00 -9.65
N PRO A 493 -47.60 -24.30 -9.66
CA PRO A 493 -48.60 -25.35 -9.77
C PRO A 493 -48.73 -26.04 -8.41
N ARG A 494 -49.69 -25.62 -7.58
CA ARG A 494 -50.43 -26.44 -6.60
C ARG A 494 -51.34 -25.56 -5.73
N ALA A 495 -52.59 -25.46 -6.15
CA ALA A 495 -53.70 -25.23 -5.24
C ALA A 495 -54.72 -26.35 -5.52
N ALA A 496 -54.79 -27.33 -4.62
CA ALA A 496 -55.96 -28.19 -4.49
C ALA A 496 -56.74 -27.71 -3.24
N PRO A 497 -58.06 -27.56 -3.30
CA PRO A 497 -58.88 -27.04 -2.20
C PRO A 497 -59.20 -28.15 -1.17
N PRO A 498 -59.58 -27.80 0.07
CA PRO A 498 -59.94 -28.79 1.07
C PRO A 498 -61.34 -29.38 0.77
N PRO A 499 -61.62 -30.64 1.14
CA PRO A 499 -62.96 -31.20 1.01
C PRO A 499 -63.89 -30.66 2.10
N ALA A 500 -65.19 -30.65 1.78
CA ALA A 500 -66.30 -30.28 2.65
C ALA A 500 -66.55 -31.29 3.77
#